data_AF-A0A3E2C677-F1
#
_entry.id   AF-A0A3E2C677-F1
#
_cell.length_a   1.000
_cell.length_b   1.000
_cell.length_c   1.000
_cell.angle_alpha   90.00
_cell.angle_beta   90.00
_cell.angle_gamma   90.00
#
_symmetry.space_group_name_H-M   'P 1'
#
loop_
_entity.id
_entity.type
_entity.pdbx_description
1 polymer ?
#
loop_
_entity_poly.entity_id
_entity_poly.type
_entity_poly.pdbx_seq_one_letter_code
_entity_poly.pdbx_strand_id
1 'polypeptide(L)'
;MNISTDFTTIPDNFAKAAPEENKINGVPVVSFPFYVDKLPDFVHYLHWRFVDDDAIPVCGFQWIHWVVANVPVEALMFDFNDSRALQIPQDFSRTMPTMIPEVVQ
;
A
#
# COMPACT_ATOMS: atom_id res chain seq x y z
N MET A 1 4.43 -9.75 12.64
CA MET A 1 3.84 -8.87 11.61
C MET A 1 2.85 -9.68 10.81
N ASN A 2 1.59 -9.25 10.81
CA ASN A 2 0.51 -9.80 10.00
C ASN A 2 -0.01 -8.69 9.08
N ILE A 3 -0.41 -9.04 7.86
CA ILE A 3 -1.01 -8.11 6.90
C ILE A 3 -2.43 -8.56 6.63
N SER A 4 -3.39 -7.65 6.65
CA SER A 4 -4.80 -7.94 6.42
C SER A 4 -5.50 -6.83 5.64
N THR A 5 -6.63 -7.16 5.05
CA THR A 5 -7.53 -6.21 4.39
C THR A 5 -8.97 -6.72 4.51
N ASP A 6 -9.94 -5.85 4.28
CA ASP A 6 -11.36 -6.12 4.47
C ASP A 6 -12.04 -6.78 3.24
N PHE A 7 -11.25 -7.19 2.25
CA PHE A 7 -11.73 -7.79 1.01
C PHE A 7 -10.99 -9.08 0.66
N THR A 8 -11.70 -10.00 0.00
CA THR A 8 -11.13 -11.23 -0.58
C THR A 8 -10.85 -11.10 -2.08
N THR A 9 -11.55 -10.19 -2.75
CA THR A 9 -11.35 -9.81 -4.15
C THR A 9 -11.07 -8.30 -4.19
N ILE A 10 -10.06 -7.88 -4.95
CA ILE A 10 -9.70 -6.46 -5.06
C ILE A 10 -10.89 -5.66 -5.64
N PRO A 11 -11.40 -4.64 -4.93
CA PRO A 11 -12.48 -3.81 -5.42
C PRO A 11 -12.13 -3.09 -6.72
N ASP A 12 -13.15 -2.86 -7.56
CA ASP A 12 -12.98 -2.22 -8.88
C ASP A 12 -12.25 -0.88 -8.79
N ASN A 13 -12.46 -0.10 -7.73
CA ASN A 13 -11.82 1.19 -7.49
C ASN A 13 -10.28 1.16 -7.55
N PHE A 14 -9.66 0.00 -7.35
CA PHE A 14 -8.20 -0.21 -7.32
C PHE A 14 -7.70 -1.13 -8.45
N ALA A 15 -8.63 -1.69 -9.24
CA ALA A 15 -8.34 -2.68 -10.25
C ALA A 15 -8.55 -2.11 -11.66
N LYS A 16 -8.40 -2.95 -12.69
CA LYS A 16 -8.57 -2.57 -14.11
C LYS A 16 -9.88 -1.82 -14.40
N ALA A 17 -10.95 -2.15 -13.66
CA ALA A 17 -12.28 -1.55 -13.81
C ALA A 17 -12.47 -0.24 -13.02
N ALA A 18 -11.40 0.35 -12.48
CA ALA A 18 -11.45 1.60 -11.72
C ALA A 18 -12.17 2.71 -12.50
N PRO A 19 -12.82 3.65 -11.80
CA PRO A 19 -13.39 4.83 -12.46
C PRO A 19 -12.27 5.71 -13.03
N GLU A 20 -12.56 6.53 -14.04
CA GLU A 20 -11.53 7.25 -14.80
C GLU A 20 -10.75 8.26 -13.94
N GLU A 21 -11.36 8.85 -12.92
CA GLU A 21 -10.71 9.71 -11.94
C GLU A 21 -9.62 9.01 -11.11
N ASN A 22 -9.67 7.67 -11.05
CA ASN A 22 -8.70 6.83 -10.36
C ASN A 22 -7.64 6.25 -11.30
N LYS A 23 -7.61 6.68 -12.56
CA LYS A 23 -6.66 6.22 -13.57
C LYS A 23 -5.78 7.35 -14.09
N ILE A 24 -4.56 7.00 -14.49
CA ILE A 24 -3.70 7.85 -15.32
C ILE A 24 -3.41 7.08 -16.59
N ASN A 25 -3.77 7.65 -17.75
CA ASN A 25 -3.61 7.00 -19.06
C ASN A 25 -4.23 5.59 -19.12
N GLY A 26 -5.40 5.41 -18.48
CA GLY A 26 -6.10 4.11 -18.42
C GLY A 26 -5.54 3.12 -17.39
N VAL A 27 -4.46 3.46 -16.67
CA VAL A 27 -3.85 2.62 -15.64
C VAL A 27 -4.38 3.02 -14.26
N PRO A 28 -4.91 2.09 -13.45
CA PRO A 28 -5.32 2.38 -12.08
C PRO A 28 -4.14 2.82 -11.22
N VAL A 29 -4.28 3.93 -10.50
CA VAL A 29 -3.20 4.53 -9.69
C VAL A 29 -3.56 4.73 -8.22
N VAL A 30 -4.69 4.17 -7.77
CA VAL A 30 -5.14 4.27 -6.38
C VAL A 30 -4.84 2.97 -5.66
N SER A 31 -4.00 3.04 -4.62
CA SER A 31 -3.73 1.90 -3.74
C SER A 31 -4.90 1.63 -2.80
N PHE A 32 -5.18 0.36 -2.53
CA PHE A 32 -6.18 -0.04 -1.53
C PHE A 32 -5.64 0.11 -0.10
N PRO A 33 -6.52 0.32 0.90
CA PRO A 33 -6.12 0.31 2.31
C PRO A 33 -5.80 -1.13 2.78
N PHE A 34 -4.91 -1.24 3.76
CA PHE A 34 -4.60 -2.50 4.44
C PHE A 34 -4.08 -2.24 5.85
N TYR A 35 -4.07 -3.28 6.69
CA TYR A 35 -3.63 -3.20 8.08
C TYR A 35 -2.34 -4.01 8.28
N VAL A 36 -1.51 -3.53 9.20
CA VAL A 36 -0.28 -4.16 9.66
C VAL A 36 -0.40 -4.37 11.17
N ASP A 37 -0.52 -5.62 11.59
CA ASP A 37 -0.64 -5.99 13.01
C ASP A 37 0.63 -6.65 13.53
N LYS A 38 0.80 -6.64 14.86
CA LYS A 38 1.92 -7.33 15.54
C LYS A 38 3.28 -6.90 14.98
N LEU A 39 3.43 -5.59 14.79
CA LEU A 39 4.71 -4.99 14.42
C LEU A 39 5.65 -5.07 15.63
N PRO A 40 6.89 -5.59 15.49
CA PRO A 40 7.85 -5.58 16.59
C PRO A 40 8.27 -4.16 16.98
N ASP A 41 8.45 -3.90 18.28
CA ASP A 41 8.77 -2.57 18.82
C ASP A 41 10.10 -1.98 18.34
N PHE A 42 11.00 -2.81 17.78
CA PHE A 42 12.29 -2.35 17.23
C PHE A 42 12.18 -1.85 15.77
N VAL A 43 11.01 -1.93 15.13
CA VAL A 43 10.84 -1.53 13.74
C VAL A 43 10.64 -0.01 13.64
N HIS A 44 11.57 0.66 12.96
CA HIS A 44 11.51 2.10 12.71
C HIS A 44 11.01 2.46 11.31
N TYR A 45 11.20 1.57 10.34
CA TYR A 45 10.83 1.80 8.94
C TYR A 45 10.17 0.57 8.32
N LEU A 46 9.23 0.82 7.42
CA LEU A 46 8.55 -0.19 6.61
C LEU A 46 8.91 -0.03 5.13
N HIS A 47 8.89 -1.17 4.45
CA HIS A 47 8.90 -1.27 3.00
C HIS A 47 7.98 -2.41 2.58
N TRP A 48 7.45 -2.35 1.36
CA TRP A 48 6.65 -3.44 0.80
C TRP A 48 6.68 -3.43 -0.72
N ARG A 49 6.24 -4.56 -1.28
CA ARG A 49 5.97 -4.74 -2.70
C ARG A 49 4.63 -5.43 -2.85
N PHE A 50 3.78 -4.91 -3.72
CA PHE A 50 2.59 -5.60 -4.21
C PHE A 50 2.89 -6.12 -5.61
N VAL A 51 2.80 -7.44 -5.79
CA VAL A 51 3.29 -8.15 -6.96
C VAL A 51 2.24 -9.15 -7.47
N ASP A 52 2.31 -9.46 -8.76
CA ASP A 52 1.49 -10.46 -9.43
C ASP A 52 2.40 -11.48 -10.13
N ASP A 53 2.42 -12.70 -9.58
CA ASP A 53 3.15 -13.85 -10.13
C ASP A 53 2.44 -14.47 -11.33
N ASP A 54 1.13 -14.26 -11.49
CA ASP A 54 0.35 -14.78 -12.62
C ASP A 54 0.72 -14.06 -13.94
N ALA A 55 1.46 -12.95 -13.85
CA ALA A 55 2.08 -12.30 -15.00
C ALA A 55 3.21 -13.11 -15.63
N ILE A 56 3.85 -14.04 -14.89
CA ILE A 56 4.98 -14.85 -15.39
C ILE A 56 4.60 -15.62 -16.67
N PRO A 57 3.51 -16.41 -16.72
CA PRO A 57 3.10 -17.09 -17.95
C PRO A 57 2.60 -16.13 -19.06
N VAL A 58 2.27 -14.87 -18.74
CA VAL A 58 1.75 -13.88 -19.69
C VAL A 58 2.88 -13.14 -20.41
N CYS A 59 3.90 -12.68 -19.67
CA CYS A 59 4.96 -11.82 -20.20
C CYS A 59 6.39 -12.26 -19.84
N GLY A 60 6.54 -13.39 -19.14
CA GLY A 60 7.85 -13.96 -18.77
C GLY A 60 8.45 -13.45 -17.47
N PHE A 61 7.80 -12.51 -16.77
CA PHE A 61 8.29 -11.89 -15.54
C PHE A 61 7.16 -11.63 -14.53
N GLN A 62 7.48 -11.60 -13.23
CA GLN A 62 6.57 -11.12 -12.18
C GLN A 62 6.26 -9.64 -12.43
N TRP A 63 4.99 -9.25 -12.29
CA TRP A 63 4.60 -7.84 -12.40
C TRP A 63 4.63 -7.17 -11.03
N ILE A 64 5.31 -6.03 -10.94
CA ILE A 64 5.35 -5.22 -9.71
C ILE A 64 4.30 -4.12 -9.86
N HIS A 65 3.23 -4.20 -9.08
CA HIS A 65 2.14 -3.20 -9.08
C HIS A 65 2.48 -1.97 -8.25
N TRP A 66 3.16 -2.18 -7.11
CA TRP A 66 3.48 -1.09 -6.21
C TRP A 66 4.72 -1.43 -5.37
N VAL A 67 5.59 -0.44 -5.16
CA VAL A 67 6.74 -0.52 -4.26
C VAL A 67 6.75 0.72 -3.40
N VAL A 68 6.99 0.54 -2.11
CA VAL A 68 7.24 1.62 -1.16
C VAL A 68 8.41 1.24 -0.28
N ALA A 69 9.25 2.22 0.05
CA ALA A 69 10.35 2.09 0.99
C ALA A 69 10.44 3.33 1.86
N ASN A 70 11.27 3.26 2.90
CA ASN A 70 11.57 4.37 3.81
C ASN A 70 10.34 4.95 4.51
N VAL A 71 9.29 4.16 4.77
CA VAL A 71 8.11 4.67 5.48
C VAL A 71 8.38 4.65 6.99
N PRO A 72 8.53 5.81 7.66
CA PRO A 72 8.78 5.84 9.10
C PRO A 72 7.53 5.41 9.85
N VAL A 73 7.68 4.44 10.74
CA VAL A 73 6.57 3.92 11.57
C VAL A 73 5.96 5.02 12.44
N GLU A 74 6.78 5.97 12.89
CA GLU A 74 6.35 7.10 13.73
C GLU A 74 5.47 8.13 13.01
N ALA A 75 5.57 8.25 11.67
CA ALA A 75 4.76 9.21 10.92
C ALA A 75 3.43 8.63 10.45
N LEU A 76 3.30 7.30 10.45
CA LEU A 76 2.02 6.65 10.23
C LEU A 76 1.20 6.82 11.51
N MET A 77 0.13 7.62 11.43
CA MET A 77 -0.67 8.02 12.59
C MET A 77 -1.03 6.81 13.47
N PHE A 78 -0.39 6.72 14.63
CA PHE A 78 -0.75 5.81 15.71
C PHE A 78 -2.01 6.36 16.38
N ASP A 79 -3.10 5.59 16.41
CA ASP A 79 -4.12 5.84 17.42
C ASP A 79 -3.49 5.51 18.79
N PHE A 80 -3.35 6.51 19.66
CA PHE A 80 -2.84 6.31 21.01
C PHE A 80 -3.71 5.36 21.86
N ASN A 81 -4.96 5.09 21.44
CA ASN A 81 -5.87 4.13 22.07
C ASN A 81 -5.85 2.73 21.45
N ASP A 82 -5.24 2.54 20.26
CA ASP A 82 -5.09 1.23 19.63
C ASP A 82 -3.68 1.05 19.05
N SER A 83 -2.79 0.53 19.88
CA SER A 83 -1.39 0.29 19.58
C SER A 83 -1.12 -0.98 18.76
N ARG A 84 -2.15 -1.68 18.28
CA ARG A 84 -1.98 -3.05 17.74
C ARG A 84 -2.24 -3.20 16.24
N ALA A 85 -2.84 -2.21 15.59
CA ALA A 85 -3.13 -2.23 14.15
C ALA A 85 -2.74 -0.91 13.48
N LEU A 86 -1.66 -0.93 12.69
CA LEU A 86 -1.27 0.18 11.84
C LEU A 86 -2.09 0.13 10.55
N GLN A 87 -2.86 1.18 10.25
CA GLN A 87 -3.62 1.26 9.01
C GLN A 87 -2.84 2.06 7.95
N ILE A 88 -2.60 1.43 6.80
CA ILE A 88 -2.18 2.14 5.59
C ILE A 88 -3.44 2.60 4.85
N PRO A 89 -3.63 3.92 4.64
CA PRO A 89 -4.86 4.44 4.08
C PRO A 89 -4.99 4.11 2.59
N GLN A 90 -6.21 4.24 2.11
CA GLN A 90 -6.45 4.27 0.68
C GLN A 90 -5.61 5.38 0.03
N ASP A 91 -5.17 5.14 -1.20
CA ASP A 91 -4.48 6.11 -2.03
C ASP A 91 -3.09 6.54 -1.54
N PHE A 92 -2.54 5.82 -0.56
CA PHE A 92 -1.20 6.06 -0.03
C PHE A 92 -0.11 6.11 -1.12
N SER A 93 -0.26 5.36 -2.21
CA SER A 93 0.65 5.42 -3.36
C SER A 93 0.83 6.82 -3.98
N ARG A 94 -0.17 7.69 -3.89
CA ARG A 94 -0.13 9.08 -4.40
C ARG A 94 0.02 10.10 -3.29
N THR A 95 -0.55 9.82 -2.11
CA THR A 95 -0.64 10.78 -1.01
C THR A 95 0.54 10.72 -0.04
N MET A 96 1.30 9.61 0.00
CA MET A 96 2.44 9.45 0.91
C MET A 96 3.44 10.63 0.85
N PRO A 97 3.88 11.11 -0.33
CA PRO A 97 4.79 12.26 -0.40
C PRO A 97 4.28 13.52 0.30
N THR A 98 2.95 13.71 0.31
CA THR A 98 2.30 14.85 0.98
C THR A 98 2.10 14.57 2.47
N MET A 99 1.80 13.31 2.83
CA MET A 99 1.56 12.90 4.21
C MET A 99 2.84 12.79 5.04
N ILE A 100 3.94 12.36 4.41
CA ILE A 100 5.24 12.14 5.04
C ILE A 100 6.33 12.74 4.14
N PRO A 101 6.50 14.08 4.16
CA PRO A 101 7.42 14.76 3.25
C PRO A 101 8.88 14.33 3.40
N GLU A 102 9.29 13.82 4.57
CA GLU A 102 10.67 13.38 4.80
C GLU A 102 11.06 12.14 3.98
N VAL A 103 10.09 11.40 3.42
CA VAL A 103 10.31 10.16 2.65
C VAL A 103 10.75 10.45 1.20
N VAL A 104 10.61 11.70 0.73
CA VAL A 104 10.82 12.10 -0.68
C VAL A 104 12.26 12.60 -0.95
N GLN A 105 13.21 12.38 -0.02
CA GLN A 105 14.60 12.84 -0.16
C GLN A 105 15.45 11.97 -1.10
#